data_AF-A0A7C1KI67-F1
#
_entry.id   AF-A0A7C1KI67-F1
#
_cell.length_a   1.000
_cell.length_b   1.000
_cell.length_c   1.000
_cell.angle_alpha   90.00
_cell.angle_beta   90.00
_cell.angle_gamma   90.00
#
_symmetry.space_group_name_H-M   'P 1'
#
loop_
_entity.id
_entity.type
_entity.pdbx_description
1 polymer ?
#
loop_
_entity_poly.entity_id
_entity_poly.type
_entity_poly.pdbx_seq_one_letter_code
_entity_poly.pdbx_strand_id
1 'polypeptide(L)'
;MSEFRIAALRELAEQQTRYAPPARRQAQREAACQLLAEIDPAKSYPYQYVCFRITDYRSEAYPDLLISGEDLRHDLELFIRRLEKSLPAVPVEQTIEPMLTLEEVSQRLNVSTKTISRWRLKGLVARRIKINGRSQLGFPLSAVERFVAEHRELVERGARFSHLSEAEKEEILRLARQCKEEGLNLTETSRRIAARLKRSPEAIRYTIKNFDRDHPDLALYPHSGPLDPSSKQGIALTMTRHLMRDETVDTLAKRHGRSRSSMYRIANEMRLQELLRTPIDYIYNPEFDDPAKEAEILAEMPGLAEFEAKRAARTPPKDVPAYMAHLYEWPLLTREQEQHVFRKMNFLKYKLHKFLQSLEPSKVRACDLQRIEELKREIKKCRDLLINCNQRLVYAQAKQRLTPGESIDDLVSDGNLSLMRAVEKFDYSRGNKFSTYATWAIMKNFARSIPDEKTRRQRFMTGHDELFETQADTRGDEQEAIATADAARDRINRLLEHLDPRTREVIRMRAGLDGHEEMTLEQIGQHFGITKERVRQINVRGMRLLREWAAKEKVDLP
;
A
#
# COMPACT_ATOMS: atom_id res chain seq x y z
N MET A 1 -23.35 27.87 5.37
CA MET A 1 -23.88 29.16 4.90
C MET A 1 -22.93 29.61 3.81
N SER A 2 -23.41 29.83 2.58
CA SER A 2 -22.56 30.21 1.46
C SER A 2 -22.11 31.66 1.64
N GLU A 3 -20.82 31.86 1.89
CA GLU A 3 -20.18 33.17 1.99
C GLU A 3 -19.89 33.74 0.58
N PHE A 4 -19.90 35.08 0.48
CA PHE A 4 -19.46 35.77 -0.74
C PHE A 4 -17.99 35.49 -0.99
N ARG A 5 -17.63 35.17 -2.23
CA ARG A 5 -16.23 34.98 -2.67
C ARG A 5 -15.52 36.31 -2.90
N ILE A 6 -16.28 37.35 -3.21
CA ILE A 6 -15.80 38.69 -3.57
C ILE A 6 -16.21 39.67 -2.47
N ALA A 7 -15.22 40.16 -1.73
CA ALA A 7 -15.45 41.11 -0.62
C ALA A 7 -16.19 42.38 -1.08
N ALA A 8 -15.87 42.91 -2.27
CA ALA A 8 -16.49 44.11 -2.82
C ALA A 8 -18.00 43.95 -3.11
N LEU A 9 -18.46 42.74 -3.48
CA LEU A 9 -19.89 42.46 -3.66
C LEU A 9 -20.60 42.25 -2.32
N ARG A 10 -19.91 41.69 -1.32
CA ARG A 10 -20.43 41.60 0.05
C ARG A 10 -20.70 42.98 0.64
N GLU A 11 -19.74 43.89 0.52
CA GLU A 11 -19.85 45.27 0.99
C GLU A 11 -20.96 46.03 0.26
N LEU A 12 -21.04 45.89 -1.06
CA LEU A 12 -22.14 46.46 -1.83
C LEU A 12 -23.50 45.92 -1.34
N ALA A 13 -23.62 44.61 -1.12
CA ALA A 13 -24.85 44.01 -0.59
C ALA A 13 -25.22 44.58 0.79
N GLU A 14 -24.24 44.79 1.65
CA GLU A 14 -24.42 45.36 2.99
C GLU A 14 -24.86 46.81 2.94
N GLN A 15 -24.24 47.63 2.10
CA GLN A 15 -24.60 49.02 1.91
C GLN A 15 -26.04 49.14 1.38
N GLN A 16 -26.40 48.38 0.35
CA GLN A 16 -27.74 48.44 -0.23
C GLN A 16 -28.80 47.94 0.74
N THR A 17 -28.53 46.85 1.48
CA THR A 17 -29.52 46.32 2.45
C THR A 17 -29.75 47.24 3.66
N ARG A 18 -28.72 47.99 4.08
CA ARG A 18 -28.79 48.87 5.25
C ARG A 18 -29.35 50.27 4.95
N TYR A 19 -29.04 50.82 3.77
CA TYR A 19 -29.31 52.24 3.49
C TYR A 19 -30.30 52.48 2.34
N ALA A 20 -30.54 51.52 1.43
CA ALA A 20 -31.41 51.77 0.29
C ALA A 20 -32.91 51.58 0.62
N PRO A 21 -33.80 52.48 0.15
CA PRO A 21 -35.25 52.31 0.30
C PRO A 21 -35.76 51.00 -0.35
N PRO A 22 -36.86 50.40 0.15
CA PRO A 22 -37.40 49.14 -0.40
C PRO A 22 -37.65 49.17 -1.92
N ALA A 23 -38.14 50.28 -2.46
CA ALA A 23 -38.37 50.45 -3.90
C ALA A 23 -37.06 50.38 -4.72
N ARG A 24 -35.98 51.02 -4.24
CA ARG A 24 -34.66 50.94 -4.87
C ARG A 24 -34.04 49.56 -4.75
N ARG A 25 -34.20 48.88 -3.61
CA ARG A 25 -33.75 47.49 -3.43
C ARG A 25 -34.46 46.53 -4.39
N GLN A 26 -35.73 46.77 -4.69
CA GLN A 26 -36.47 45.98 -5.68
C GLN A 26 -35.93 46.21 -7.10
N ALA A 27 -35.70 47.46 -7.50
CA ALA A 27 -35.10 47.78 -8.81
C ALA A 27 -33.69 47.20 -8.96
N GLN A 28 -32.84 47.31 -7.94
CA GLN A 28 -31.49 46.74 -7.91
C GLN A 28 -31.50 45.20 -7.97
N ARG A 29 -32.49 44.55 -7.34
CA ARG A 29 -32.68 43.09 -7.45
C ARG A 29 -33.00 42.71 -8.90
N GLU A 30 -33.89 43.43 -9.56
CA GLU A 30 -34.29 43.17 -10.94
C GLU A 30 -33.10 43.38 -11.90
N ALA A 31 -32.34 44.47 -11.73
CA ALA A 31 -31.11 44.73 -12.46
C ALA A 31 -30.05 43.64 -12.24
N ALA A 32 -29.87 43.15 -11.00
CA ALA A 32 -28.97 42.06 -10.70
C ALA A 32 -29.40 40.72 -11.32
N CYS A 33 -30.72 40.44 -11.39
CA CYS A 33 -31.24 39.25 -12.09
C CYS A 33 -30.98 39.32 -13.60
N GLN A 34 -31.14 40.49 -14.21
CA GLN A 34 -30.84 40.69 -15.64
C GLN A 34 -29.34 40.50 -15.91
N LEU A 35 -28.49 41.11 -15.09
CA LEU A 35 -27.04 40.95 -15.19
C LEU A 35 -26.63 39.47 -15.04
N LEU A 36 -27.23 38.73 -14.10
CA LEU A 36 -26.97 37.30 -13.90
C LEU A 36 -27.30 36.46 -15.16
N ALA A 37 -28.30 36.86 -15.94
CA ALA A 37 -28.68 36.17 -17.18
C ALA A 37 -27.73 36.46 -18.35
N GLU A 38 -27.06 37.62 -18.34
CA GLU A 38 -26.14 38.07 -19.41
C GLU A 38 -24.68 37.63 -19.22
N ILE A 39 -24.29 37.24 -18.00
CA ILE A 39 -22.90 36.92 -17.67
C ILE A 39 -22.47 35.57 -18.26
N ASP A 40 -21.32 35.60 -18.94
CA ASP A 40 -20.62 34.42 -19.45
C ASP A 40 -19.61 33.91 -18.39
N PRO A 41 -19.74 32.66 -17.91
CA PRO A 41 -18.83 32.09 -16.91
C PRO A 41 -17.35 32.10 -17.32
N ALA A 42 -17.04 32.08 -18.63
CA ALA A 42 -15.68 32.01 -19.14
C ALA A 42 -14.97 33.37 -19.23
N LYS A 43 -15.69 34.48 -19.01
CA LYS A 43 -15.17 35.85 -19.14
C LYS A 43 -14.92 36.50 -17.79
N SER A 44 -14.05 37.51 -17.76
CA SER A 44 -13.82 38.34 -16.58
C SER A 44 -14.44 39.73 -16.75
N TYR A 45 -15.02 40.26 -15.68
CA TYR A 45 -15.76 41.52 -15.69
C TYR A 45 -15.17 42.50 -14.67
N PRO A 46 -14.94 43.78 -15.03
CA PRO A 46 -14.52 44.80 -14.08
C PRO A 46 -15.60 45.07 -13.02
N TYR A 47 -15.20 45.27 -11.76
CA TYR A 47 -16.14 45.59 -10.67
C TYR A 47 -16.99 46.84 -10.97
N GLN A 48 -16.38 47.86 -11.58
CA GLN A 48 -17.07 49.10 -11.95
C GLN A 48 -18.26 48.85 -12.89
N TYR A 49 -18.09 47.95 -13.86
CA TYR A 49 -19.15 47.54 -14.78
C TYR A 49 -20.30 46.86 -14.02
N VAL A 50 -19.98 45.94 -13.11
CA VAL A 50 -20.97 45.23 -12.29
C VAL A 50 -21.73 46.19 -11.38
N CYS A 51 -21.02 47.10 -10.71
CA CYS A 51 -21.63 48.08 -9.80
C CYS A 51 -22.57 49.02 -10.55
N PHE A 52 -22.13 49.53 -11.71
CA PHE A 52 -22.95 50.38 -12.57
C PHE A 52 -24.21 49.66 -13.05
N ARG A 53 -24.09 48.42 -13.54
CA ARG A 53 -25.24 47.65 -14.01
C ARG A 53 -26.29 47.35 -12.93
N ILE A 54 -25.89 47.27 -11.65
CA ILE A 54 -26.81 46.97 -10.54
C ILE A 54 -27.41 48.24 -9.94
N THR A 55 -26.61 49.31 -9.79
CA THR A 55 -26.97 50.49 -9.00
C THR A 55 -27.16 51.77 -9.81
N ASP A 56 -26.84 51.73 -11.11
CA ASP A 56 -26.77 52.88 -12.02
C ASP A 56 -25.76 53.96 -11.57
N TYR A 57 -24.85 53.60 -10.66
CA TYR A 57 -23.81 54.46 -10.11
C TYR A 57 -22.43 53.96 -10.50
N ARG A 58 -21.57 54.86 -10.99
CA ARG A 58 -20.16 54.55 -11.30
C ARG A 58 -19.33 54.73 -10.03
N SER A 59 -18.96 53.62 -9.41
CA SER A 59 -18.07 53.63 -8.24
C SER A 59 -16.62 53.79 -8.65
N GLU A 60 -15.87 54.63 -7.94
CA GLU A 60 -14.41 54.74 -8.04
C GLU A 60 -13.67 53.67 -7.20
N ALA A 61 -14.41 52.89 -6.41
CA ALA A 61 -13.84 51.82 -5.59
C ALA A 61 -13.40 50.62 -6.46
N TYR A 62 -12.25 50.03 -6.11
CA TYR A 62 -11.67 48.85 -6.75
C TYR A 62 -11.49 48.97 -8.28
N PRO A 63 -10.71 49.95 -8.78
CA PRO A 63 -10.56 50.21 -10.21
C PRO A 63 -9.97 49.03 -10.99
N ASP A 64 -9.04 48.29 -10.40
CA ASP A 64 -8.32 47.19 -11.06
C ASP A 64 -8.93 45.80 -10.79
N LEU A 65 -10.08 45.73 -10.09
CA LEU A 65 -10.66 44.45 -9.70
C LEU A 65 -11.42 43.81 -10.88
N LEU A 66 -10.81 42.78 -11.45
CA LEU A 66 -11.42 41.87 -12.41
C LEU A 66 -12.01 40.66 -11.70
N ILE A 67 -13.28 40.39 -11.96
CA ILE A 67 -14.04 39.31 -11.34
C ILE A 67 -14.28 38.21 -12.37
N SER A 68 -13.96 36.96 -12.03
CA SER A 68 -14.29 35.81 -12.90
C SER A 68 -15.81 35.65 -13.04
N GLY A 69 -16.29 35.27 -14.22
CA GLY A 69 -17.71 35.04 -14.47
C GLY A 69 -18.32 33.96 -13.58
N GLU A 70 -17.54 32.92 -13.21
CA GLU A 70 -17.98 31.88 -12.28
C GLU A 70 -18.21 32.42 -10.86
N ASP A 71 -17.28 33.21 -10.34
CA ASP A 71 -17.38 33.80 -9.00
C ASP A 71 -18.43 34.91 -8.96
N LEU A 72 -18.53 35.70 -10.03
CA LEU A 72 -19.55 36.73 -10.17
C LEU A 72 -20.94 36.13 -10.16
N ARG A 73 -21.17 35.04 -10.90
CA ARG A 73 -22.47 34.34 -10.92
C ARG A 73 -22.84 33.83 -9.53
N HIS A 74 -21.87 33.23 -8.82
CA HIS A 74 -22.08 32.75 -7.45
C HIS A 74 -22.50 33.87 -6.50
N ASP A 75 -21.76 34.98 -6.50
CA ASP A 75 -21.98 36.09 -5.57
C ASP A 75 -23.20 36.94 -5.92
N LEU A 76 -23.56 37.06 -7.21
CA LEU A 76 -24.81 37.68 -7.63
C LEU A 76 -26.04 36.91 -7.15
N GLU A 77 -26.00 35.58 -7.15
CA GLU A 77 -27.08 34.78 -6.54
C GLU A 77 -27.23 35.08 -5.03
N LEU A 78 -26.11 35.25 -4.31
CA LEU A 78 -26.12 35.62 -2.90
C LEU A 78 -26.63 37.04 -2.68
N PHE A 79 -26.22 37.97 -3.53
CA PHE A 79 -26.66 39.37 -3.53
C PHE A 79 -28.19 39.46 -3.71
N ILE A 80 -28.74 38.77 -4.72
CA ILE A 80 -30.19 38.71 -4.99
C ILE A 80 -30.95 38.15 -3.79
N ARG A 81 -30.50 37.03 -3.23
CA ARG A 81 -31.13 36.42 -2.03
C ARG A 81 -31.10 37.34 -0.82
N ARG A 82 -30.00 38.08 -0.62
CA ARG A 82 -29.84 39.01 0.52
C ARG A 82 -30.78 40.21 0.38
N LEU A 83 -30.88 40.80 -0.81
CA LEU A 83 -31.85 41.86 -1.10
C LEU A 83 -33.29 41.36 -0.93
N GLU A 84 -33.61 40.17 -1.43
CA GLU A 84 -34.94 39.57 -1.29
C GLU A 84 -35.35 39.36 0.17
N LYS A 85 -34.44 38.90 1.03
CA LYS A 85 -34.70 38.77 2.49
C LYS A 85 -34.97 40.11 3.16
N SER A 86 -34.39 41.19 2.65
CA SER A 86 -34.50 42.51 3.24
C SER A 86 -35.80 43.24 2.87
N LEU A 87 -36.50 42.81 1.81
CA LEU A 87 -37.74 43.43 1.35
C LEU A 87 -38.94 43.08 2.27
N PRO A 88 -39.81 44.04 2.59
CA PRO A 88 -41.00 43.79 3.41
C PRO A 88 -41.99 42.87 2.68
N ALA A 89 -42.65 41.99 3.44
CA ALA A 89 -43.68 41.10 2.89
C ALA A 89 -44.95 41.92 2.58
N VAL A 90 -45.45 41.79 1.35
CA VAL A 90 -46.65 42.52 0.90
C VAL A 90 -47.90 41.69 1.27
N PRO A 91 -48.96 42.30 1.84
CA PRO A 91 -50.25 41.63 2.01
C PRO A 91 -50.81 41.16 0.66
N VAL A 92 -51.38 39.95 0.58
CA VAL A 92 -51.93 39.40 -0.67
C VAL A 92 -53.06 40.28 -1.24
N GLU A 93 -53.75 41.06 -0.41
CA GLU A 93 -54.79 42.01 -0.84
C GLU A 93 -54.24 43.21 -1.63
N GLN A 94 -52.93 43.52 -1.53
CA GLN A 94 -52.29 44.65 -2.21
C GLN A 94 -51.53 44.23 -3.48
N THR A 95 -51.62 42.96 -3.87
CA THR A 95 -50.97 42.47 -5.09
C THR A 95 -51.89 42.61 -6.29
N ILE A 96 -51.40 43.25 -7.36
CA ILE A 96 -52.14 43.51 -8.61
C ILE A 96 -52.44 42.21 -9.39
N GLU A 97 -51.75 41.10 -9.06
CA GLU A 97 -51.80 39.83 -9.79
C GLU A 97 -52.00 38.65 -8.82
N PRO A 98 -52.70 37.56 -9.20
CA PRO A 98 -52.81 36.34 -8.40
C PRO A 98 -51.44 35.72 -8.09
N MET A 99 -51.20 35.46 -6.81
CA MET A 99 -49.96 34.88 -6.28
C MET A 99 -50.20 33.44 -5.84
N LEU A 100 -49.53 32.48 -6.48
CA LEU A 100 -49.57 31.07 -6.12
C LEU A 100 -48.61 30.76 -4.97
N THR A 101 -49.03 29.89 -4.06
CA THR A 101 -48.15 29.40 -2.99
C THR A 101 -47.16 28.35 -3.50
N LEU A 102 -46.10 28.08 -2.73
CA LEU A 102 -45.11 27.04 -3.08
C LEU A 102 -45.76 25.66 -3.27
N GLU A 103 -46.78 25.34 -2.49
CA GLU A 103 -47.51 24.06 -2.55
C GLU A 103 -48.42 24.01 -3.78
N GLU A 104 -49.11 25.10 -4.11
CA GLU A 104 -49.94 25.21 -5.31
C GLU A 104 -49.12 25.08 -6.60
N VAL A 105 -47.93 25.69 -6.66
CA VAL A 105 -47.02 25.53 -7.81
C VAL A 105 -46.50 24.10 -7.91
N SER A 106 -46.23 23.44 -6.77
CA SER A 106 -45.78 22.05 -6.69
C SER A 106 -46.82 21.09 -7.26
N GLN A 107 -48.09 21.28 -6.88
CA GLN A 107 -49.21 20.50 -7.36
C GLN A 107 -49.48 20.77 -8.85
N ARG A 108 -49.52 22.04 -9.26
CA ARG A 108 -49.85 22.44 -10.64
C ARG A 108 -48.82 21.97 -11.66
N LEU A 109 -47.54 21.92 -11.30
CA LEU A 109 -46.46 21.50 -12.18
C LEU A 109 -46.01 20.05 -11.94
N ASN A 110 -46.65 19.32 -11.01
CA ASN A 110 -46.32 17.95 -10.61
C ASN A 110 -44.82 17.74 -10.31
N VAL A 111 -44.23 18.66 -9.53
CA VAL A 111 -42.81 18.64 -9.14
C VAL A 111 -42.65 18.86 -7.65
N SER A 112 -41.58 18.31 -7.06
CA SER A 112 -41.25 18.53 -5.63
C SER A 112 -41.00 20.02 -5.31
N THR A 113 -41.35 20.44 -4.09
CA THR A 113 -41.02 21.77 -3.54
C THR A 113 -39.51 22.09 -3.57
N LYS A 114 -38.64 21.08 -3.51
CA LYS A 114 -37.19 21.22 -3.69
C LYS A 114 -36.81 21.56 -5.13
N THR A 115 -37.55 21.05 -6.12
CA THR A 115 -37.34 21.36 -7.54
C THR A 115 -37.71 22.81 -7.85
N ILE A 116 -38.83 23.29 -7.30
CA ILE A 116 -39.23 24.70 -7.41
C ILE A 116 -38.19 25.62 -6.76
N SER A 117 -37.68 25.24 -5.60
CA SER A 117 -36.59 25.98 -4.93
C SER A 117 -35.32 26.07 -5.79
N ARG A 118 -35.02 25.06 -6.61
CA ARG A 118 -33.90 25.10 -7.58
C ARG A 118 -34.23 25.95 -8.80
N TRP A 119 -35.47 25.95 -9.27
CA TRP A 119 -35.91 26.77 -10.41
C TRP A 119 -35.89 28.27 -10.10
N ARG A 120 -36.03 28.66 -8.82
CA ARG A 120 -35.79 30.04 -8.38
C ARG A 120 -34.39 30.56 -8.71
N LEU A 121 -33.39 29.67 -8.70
CA LEU A 121 -32.02 30.02 -9.09
C LEU A 121 -31.83 30.12 -10.60
N LYS A 122 -32.80 29.61 -11.37
CA LYS A 122 -32.83 29.66 -12.82
C LYS A 122 -33.77 30.75 -13.35
N GLY A 123 -34.19 31.68 -12.50
CA GLY A 123 -35.01 32.83 -12.91
C GLY A 123 -36.49 32.77 -12.54
N LEU A 124 -36.97 31.74 -11.83
CA LEU A 124 -38.35 31.75 -11.33
C LEU A 124 -38.51 32.80 -10.21
N VAL A 125 -39.13 33.92 -10.54
CA VAL A 125 -39.31 35.06 -9.63
C VAL A 125 -40.33 34.71 -8.54
N ALA A 126 -39.92 34.86 -7.29
CA ALA A 126 -40.80 34.80 -6.13
C ALA A 126 -40.87 36.16 -5.43
N ARG A 127 -41.94 36.40 -4.67
CA ARG A 127 -42.08 37.52 -3.75
C ARG A 127 -42.55 37.00 -2.39
N ARG A 128 -42.16 37.68 -1.31
CA ARG A 128 -42.69 37.37 0.02
C ARG A 128 -44.10 37.95 0.14
N ILE A 129 -45.06 37.07 0.33
CA ILE A 129 -46.46 37.43 0.58
C ILE A 129 -46.84 37.10 2.02
N LYS A 130 -47.79 37.86 2.58
CA LYS A 130 -48.36 37.58 3.90
C LYS A 130 -49.76 37.02 3.72
N ILE A 131 -49.93 35.74 4.06
CA ILE A 131 -51.22 35.02 4.06
C ILE A 131 -51.53 34.64 5.49
N ASN A 132 -52.69 35.03 6.01
CA ASN A 132 -53.14 34.71 7.37
C ASN A 132 -52.10 35.04 8.47
N GLY A 133 -51.44 36.19 8.36
CA GLY A 133 -50.42 36.62 9.30
C GLY A 133 -49.04 35.97 9.13
N ARG A 134 -48.92 34.87 8.35
CA ARG A 134 -47.66 34.15 8.11
C ARG A 134 -47.02 34.58 6.79
N SER A 135 -45.72 34.84 6.84
CA SER A 135 -44.96 35.24 5.65
C SER A 135 -44.44 34.01 4.92
N GLN A 136 -44.88 33.84 3.68
CA GLN A 136 -44.48 32.73 2.81
C GLN A 136 -44.11 33.22 1.41
N LEU A 137 -43.48 32.36 0.62
CA LEU A 137 -43.11 32.66 -0.76
C LEU A 137 -44.35 32.51 -1.66
N GLY A 138 -44.63 33.57 -2.40
CA GLY A 138 -45.66 33.63 -3.43
C GLY A 138 -45.04 33.82 -4.80
N PHE A 139 -45.62 33.17 -5.80
CA PHE A 139 -45.18 33.21 -7.18
C PHE A 139 -46.27 33.87 -8.02
N PRO A 140 -46.00 35.02 -8.68
CA PRO A 140 -46.96 35.62 -9.61
C PRO A 140 -47.32 34.63 -10.72
N LEU A 141 -48.60 34.52 -11.07
CA LEU A 141 -49.06 33.57 -12.08
C LEU A 141 -48.33 33.76 -13.42
N SER A 142 -48.17 34.99 -13.88
CA SER A 142 -47.44 35.37 -15.10
C SER A 142 -45.97 34.97 -15.04
N ALA A 143 -45.34 35.01 -13.87
CA ALA A 143 -43.95 34.59 -13.70
C ALA A 143 -43.80 33.08 -13.81
N VAL A 144 -44.77 32.32 -13.28
CA VAL A 144 -44.81 30.85 -13.42
C VAL A 144 -45.09 30.47 -14.87
N GLU A 145 -46.07 31.10 -15.52
CA GLU A 145 -46.44 30.81 -16.91
C GLU A 145 -45.32 31.18 -17.90
N ARG A 146 -44.68 32.33 -17.71
CA ARG A 146 -43.51 32.74 -18.49
C ARG A 146 -42.35 31.75 -18.32
N PHE A 147 -42.06 31.34 -17.09
CA PHE A 147 -41.01 30.37 -16.81
C PHE A 147 -41.30 29.00 -17.46
N VAL A 148 -42.57 28.56 -17.45
CA VAL A 148 -42.98 27.32 -18.13
C VAL A 148 -42.87 27.45 -19.64
N ALA A 149 -43.20 28.60 -20.22
CA ALA A 149 -43.07 28.87 -21.65
C ALA A 149 -41.60 28.91 -22.11
N GLU A 150 -40.73 29.57 -21.35
CA GLU A 150 -39.30 29.71 -21.66
C GLU A 150 -38.50 28.41 -21.37
N HIS A 151 -38.94 27.60 -20.42
CA HIS A 151 -38.22 26.41 -19.97
C HIS A 151 -39.04 25.11 -20.05
N ARG A 152 -39.83 24.96 -21.12
CA ARG A 152 -40.75 23.83 -21.34
C ARG A 152 -40.11 22.46 -21.16
N GLU A 153 -38.95 22.21 -21.78
CA GLU A 153 -38.25 20.92 -21.65
C GLU A 153 -37.76 20.61 -20.23
N LEU A 154 -37.46 21.63 -19.44
CA LEU A 154 -36.95 21.48 -18.08
C LEU A 154 -38.10 21.18 -17.11
N VAL A 155 -39.28 21.78 -17.33
CA VAL A 155 -40.51 21.48 -16.59
C VAL A 155 -41.00 20.07 -16.93
N GLU A 156 -41.05 19.70 -18.21
CA GLU A 156 -41.44 18.35 -18.64
C GLU A 156 -40.51 17.25 -18.08
N ARG A 157 -39.20 17.49 -18.06
CA ARG A 157 -38.25 16.59 -17.39
C ARG A 157 -38.47 16.53 -15.89
N GLY A 158 -38.67 17.68 -15.24
CA GLY A 158 -38.92 17.76 -13.80
C GLY A 158 -40.19 17.02 -13.36
N ALA A 159 -41.26 17.13 -14.14
CA ALA A 159 -42.54 16.45 -13.90
C ALA A 159 -42.43 14.91 -14.03
N ARG A 160 -41.54 14.40 -14.89
CA ARG A 160 -41.26 12.95 -15.00
C ARG A 160 -40.58 12.36 -13.75
N PHE A 161 -39.96 13.21 -12.92
CA PHE A 161 -39.36 12.82 -11.63
C PHE A 161 -40.37 12.89 -10.47
N SER A 162 -41.68 12.93 -10.74
CA SER A 162 -42.73 13.00 -9.72
C SER A 162 -42.65 11.86 -8.69
N HIS A 163 -43.18 12.15 -7.50
CA HIS A 163 -43.19 11.27 -6.33
C HIS A 163 -43.68 9.86 -6.67
N LEU A 164 -42.93 8.85 -6.23
CA LEU A 164 -43.36 7.45 -6.23
C LEU A 164 -44.61 7.32 -5.36
N SER A 165 -45.72 6.87 -5.95
CA SER A 165 -46.91 6.49 -5.19
C SER A 165 -46.62 5.29 -4.28
N GLU A 166 -47.34 5.13 -3.17
CA GLU A 166 -47.14 3.99 -2.27
C GLU A 166 -47.35 2.65 -3.01
N ALA A 167 -48.31 2.58 -3.93
CA ALA A 167 -48.52 1.41 -4.79
C ALA A 167 -47.31 1.10 -5.70
N GLU A 168 -46.67 2.12 -6.29
CA GLU A 168 -45.45 1.92 -7.08
C GLU A 168 -44.26 1.49 -6.22
N LYS A 169 -44.17 1.94 -4.96
CA LYS A 169 -43.12 1.50 -4.02
C LYS A 169 -43.31 0.02 -3.67
N GLU A 170 -44.53 -0.40 -3.35
CA GLU A 170 -44.84 -1.80 -3.07
C GLU A 170 -44.53 -2.71 -4.26
N GLU A 171 -44.88 -2.29 -5.48
CA GLU A 171 -44.57 -3.04 -6.70
C GLU A 171 -43.05 -3.16 -6.93
N ILE A 172 -42.28 -2.10 -6.66
CA ILE A 172 -40.81 -2.16 -6.72
C ILE A 172 -40.25 -3.18 -5.72
N LEU A 173 -40.76 -3.19 -4.48
CA LEU A 173 -40.27 -4.11 -3.44
C LEU A 173 -40.65 -5.57 -3.75
N ARG A 174 -41.85 -5.80 -4.31
CA ARG A 174 -42.28 -7.12 -4.77
C ARG A 174 -41.38 -7.66 -5.88
N LEU A 175 -41.10 -6.84 -6.90
CA LEU A 175 -40.19 -7.21 -7.99
C LEU A 175 -38.74 -7.39 -7.50
N ALA A 176 -38.31 -6.60 -6.51
CA ALA A 176 -36.99 -6.74 -5.91
C ALA A 176 -36.82 -8.06 -5.14
N ARG A 177 -37.87 -8.53 -4.44
CA ARG A 177 -37.90 -9.87 -3.80
C ARG A 177 -37.74 -10.99 -4.83
N GLN A 178 -38.50 -10.94 -5.93
CA GLN A 178 -38.38 -11.92 -7.01
C GLN A 178 -36.99 -11.92 -7.64
N CYS A 179 -36.41 -10.75 -7.90
CA CYS A 179 -35.06 -10.66 -8.44
C CYS A 179 -34.00 -11.19 -7.46
N LYS A 180 -34.22 -11.08 -6.14
CA LYS A 180 -33.35 -11.68 -5.12
C LYS A 180 -33.43 -13.20 -5.14
N GLU A 181 -34.61 -13.78 -5.29
CA GLU A 181 -34.81 -15.24 -5.44
C GLU A 181 -34.10 -15.78 -6.68
N GLU A 182 -34.08 -15.01 -7.77
CA GLU A 182 -33.30 -15.31 -8.98
C GLU A 182 -31.77 -15.11 -8.80
N GLY A 183 -31.30 -14.67 -7.63
CA GLY A 183 -29.88 -14.48 -7.33
C GLY A 183 -29.25 -13.21 -7.93
N LEU A 184 -30.06 -12.24 -8.35
CA LEU A 184 -29.56 -10.99 -8.93
C LEU A 184 -29.08 -10.02 -7.85
N ASN A 185 -27.97 -9.31 -8.13
CA ASN A 185 -27.46 -8.28 -7.23
C ASN A 185 -28.31 -6.99 -7.30
N LEU A 186 -28.23 -6.15 -6.26
CA LEU A 186 -29.00 -4.90 -6.17
C LEU A 186 -28.91 -4.01 -7.44
N THR A 187 -27.76 -4.01 -8.12
CA THR A 187 -27.54 -3.20 -9.33
C THR A 187 -28.20 -3.77 -10.57
N GLU A 188 -28.20 -5.09 -10.73
CA GLU A 188 -28.93 -5.81 -11.78
C GLU A 188 -30.44 -5.73 -11.54
N THR A 189 -30.88 -5.96 -10.30
CA THR A 189 -32.27 -5.79 -9.87
C THR A 189 -32.78 -4.39 -10.19
N SER A 190 -32.03 -3.35 -9.80
CA SER A 190 -32.41 -1.97 -10.08
C SER A 190 -32.52 -1.68 -11.59
N ARG A 191 -31.62 -2.22 -12.42
CA ARG A 191 -31.67 -2.06 -13.89
C ARG A 191 -32.86 -2.82 -14.52
N ARG A 192 -33.13 -4.04 -14.06
CA ARG A 192 -34.22 -4.88 -14.59
C ARG A 192 -35.59 -4.29 -14.26
N ILE A 193 -35.79 -3.84 -13.02
CA ILE A 193 -37.02 -3.16 -12.60
C ILE A 193 -37.16 -1.82 -13.33
N ALA A 194 -36.06 -1.09 -13.55
CA ALA A 194 -36.06 0.18 -14.28
C ALA A 194 -36.55 0.04 -15.72
N ALA A 195 -36.06 -0.98 -16.43
CA ALA A 195 -36.49 -1.29 -17.78
C ALA A 195 -37.99 -1.62 -17.84
N ARG A 196 -38.53 -2.33 -16.83
CA ARG A 196 -39.93 -2.72 -16.76
C ARG A 196 -40.87 -1.56 -16.41
N LEU A 197 -40.49 -0.72 -15.44
CA LEU A 197 -41.32 0.39 -14.95
C LEU A 197 -41.05 1.72 -15.69
N LYS A 198 -40.14 1.74 -16.68
CA LYS A 198 -39.69 2.95 -17.40
C LYS A 198 -39.24 4.06 -16.45
N ARG A 199 -38.55 3.69 -15.36
CA ARG A 199 -38.01 4.62 -14.36
C ARG A 199 -36.49 4.59 -14.33
N SER A 200 -35.87 5.58 -13.68
CA SER A 200 -34.42 5.59 -13.48
C SER A 200 -33.99 4.43 -12.56
N PRO A 201 -32.94 3.67 -12.92
CA PRO A 201 -32.34 2.66 -12.04
C PRO A 201 -31.95 3.20 -10.66
N GLU A 202 -31.57 4.48 -10.57
CA GLU A 202 -31.17 5.09 -9.31
C GLU A 202 -32.37 5.36 -8.40
N ALA A 203 -33.53 5.70 -8.96
CA ALA A 203 -34.76 5.90 -8.19
C ALA A 203 -35.20 4.58 -7.53
N ILE A 204 -35.19 3.48 -8.29
CA ILE A 204 -35.51 2.15 -7.77
C ILE A 204 -34.49 1.70 -6.72
N ARG A 205 -33.20 1.89 -7.00
CA ARG A 205 -32.12 1.57 -6.05
C ARG A 205 -32.29 2.32 -4.73
N TYR A 206 -32.66 3.60 -4.79
CA TYR A 206 -32.89 4.42 -3.61
C TYR A 206 -34.11 3.95 -2.81
N THR A 207 -35.20 3.57 -3.47
CA THR A 207 -36.39 2.99 -2.82
C THR A 207 -36.05 1.70 -2.08
N ILE A 208 -35.34 0.78 -2.73
CA ILE A 208 -34.92 -0.50 -2.12
C ILE A 208 -33.97 -0.25 -0.93
N LYS A 209 -32.98 0.64 -1.09
CA LYS A 209 -32.05 0.97 0.00
C LYS A 209 -32.72 1.65 1.19
N ASN A 210 -33.70 2.52 0.96
CA ASN A 210 -34.45 3.12 2.05
C ASN A 210 -35.26 2.06 2.80
N PHE A 211 -35.95 1.17 2.09
CA PHE A 211 -36.66 0.05 2.70
C PHE A 211 -35.72 -0.83 3.53
N ASP A 212 -34.56 -1.21 2.98
CA ASP A 212 -33.57 -2.04 3.68
C ASP A 212 -32.98 -1.35 4.94
N ARG A 213 -32.90 -0.01 4.94
CA ARG A 213 -32.45 0.78 6.09
C ARG A 213 -33.55 0.90 7.15
N ASP A 214 -34.79 1.13 6.72
CA ASP A 214 -35.92 1.37 7.60
C ASP A 214 -36.47 0.04 8.18
N HIS A 215 -36.17 -1.09 7.53
CA HIS A 215 -36.52 -2.45 7.97
C HIS A 215 -35.32 -3.44 7.91
N PRO A 216 -34.39 -3.38 8.88
CA PRO A 216 -33.18 -4.21 8.89
C PRO A 216 -33.46 -5.73 8.87
N ASP A 217 -34.52 -6.17 9.57
CA ASP A 217 -34.89 -7.59 9.69
C ASP A 217 -35.47 -8.18 8.40
N LEU A 218 -35.99 -7.33 7.51
CA LEU A 218 -36.60 -7.70 6.23
C LEU A 218 -35.78 -7.24 5.03
N ALA A 219 -34.51 -6.88 5.25
CA ALA A 219 -33.66 -6.31 4.22
C ALA A 219 -33.51 -7.26 3.02
N LEU A 220 -33.87 -6.76 1.84
CA LEU A 220 -33.72 -7.46 0.57
C LEU A 220 -32.23 -7.54 0.22
N TYR A 221 -31.52 -6.43 0.29
CA TYR A 221 -30.09 -6.36 0.01
C TYR A 221 -29.36 -5.75 1.19
N PRO A 222 -29.03 -6.54 2.24
CA PRO A 222 -28.39 -6.03 3.44
C PRO A 222 -27.13 -5.25 3.08
N HIS A 223 -26.98 -4.09 3.71
CA HIS A 223 -25.86 -3.20 3.42
C HIS A 223 -24.55 -3.93 3.68
N SER A 224 -23.84 -4.28 2.61
CA SER A 224 -22.50 -4.85 2.71
C SER A 224 -21.59 -3.73 3.21
N GLY A 225 -21.42 -3.65 4.53
CA GLY A 225 -20.57 -2.67 5.21
C GLY A 225 -19.13 -2.70 4.71
N PRO A 226 -18.24 -1.85 5.24
CA PRO A 226 -16.83 -1.91 4.93
C PRO A 226 -16.31 -3.34 5.15
N LEU A 227 -15.68 -3.94 4.13
CA LEU A 227 -15.06 -5.25 4.30
C LEU A 227 -13.88 -5.13 5.25
N ASP A 228 -13.71 -6.13 6.11
CA ASP A 228 -12.50 -6.31 6.91
C ASP A 228 -11.26 -6.34 6.00
N PRO A 229 -10.11 -5.77 6.42
CA PRO A 229 -8.87 -5.79 5.64
C PRO A 229 -8.47 -7.20 5.16
N SER A 230 -8.70 -8.24 5.96
CA SER A 230 -8.41 -9.64 5.59
C SER A 230 -9.29 -10.11 4.43
N SER A 231 -10.57 -9.72 4.45
CA SER A 231 -11.51 -10.01 3.37
C SER A 231 -11.16 -9.27 2.08
N LYS A 232 -10.71 -8.00 2.18
CA LYS A 232 -10.24 -7.23 1.02
C LYS A 232 -8.99 -7.86 0.40
N GLN A 233 -8.04 -8.29 1.24
CA GLN A 233 -6.82 -8.95 0.78
C GLN A 233 -7.12 -10.30 0.12
N GLY A 234 -8.04 -11.09 0.71
CA GLY A 234 -8.55 -12.31 0.10
C GLY A 234 -9.13 -12.06 -1.30
N ILE A 235 -9.97 -11.03 -1.46
CA ILE A 235 -10.53 -10.64 -2.76
C ILE A 235 -9.45 -10.24 -3.76
N ALA A 236 -8.47 -9.41 -3.35
CA ALA A 236 -7.40 -8.96 -4.24
C ALA A 236 -6.48 -10.11 -4.69
N LEU A 237 -6.12 -11.01 -3.77
CA LEU A 237 -5.33 -12.21 -4.09
C LEU A 237 -6.08 -13.12 -5.05
N THR A 238 -7.37 -13.31 -4.81
CA THR A 238 -8.27 -14.11 -5.62
C THR A 238 -8.37 -13.51 -7.03
N MET A 239 -8.62 -12.20 -7.16
CA MET A 239 -8.63 -11.50 -8.45
C MET A 239 -7.29 -11.57 -9.21
N THR A 240 -6.16 -11.56 -8.51
CA THR A 240 -4.83 -11.65 -9.14
C THR A 240 -4.53 -13.07 -9.63
N ARG A 241 -4.93 -14.10 -8.86
CA ARG A 241 -4.76 -15.51 -9.25
C ARG A 241 -5.72 -15.97 -10.34
N HIS A 242 -6.91 -15.37 -10.46
CA HIS A 242 -7.90 -15.72 -11.48
C HIS A 242 -7.51 -15.34 -12.91
N LEU A 243 -6.44 -14.57 -13.11
CA LEU A 243 -5.81 -14.49 -14.43
C LEU A 243 -5.26 -15.87 -14.91
N MET A 244 -5.19 -16.87 -14.02
CA MET A 244 -4.66 -18.22 -14.30
C MET A 244 -5.71 -19.34 -14.21
N ARG A 245 -6.98 -19.07 -13.84
CA ARG A 245 -8.08 -20.06 -13.74
C ARG A 245 -9.35 -19.47 -14.33
N ASP A 246 -10.12 -20.25 -15.10
CA ASP A 246 -11.34 -19.88 -15.86
C ASP A 246 -12.54 -19.32 -15.04
N GLU A 247 -12.33 -18.79 -13.83
CA GLU A 247 -13.37 -18.11 -13.06
C GLU A 247 -13.47 -16.63 -13.44
N THR A 248 -14.65 -16.18 -13.85
CA THR A 248 -14.87 -14.79 -14.28
C THR A 248 -15.06 -13.85 -13.08
N VAL A 249 -14.72 -12.57 -13.25
CA VAL A 249 -14.93 -11.54 -12.20
C VAL A 249 -16.41 -11.45 -11.78
N ASP A 250 -17.34 -11.85 -12.65
CA ASP A 250 -18.77 -11.81 -12.39
C ASP A 250 -19.23 -12.91 -11.44
N THR A 251 -18.64 -14.12 -11.49
CA THR A 251 -18.92 -15.18 -10.51
C THR A 251 -18.39 -14.80 -9.13
N LEU A 252 -17.21 -14.19 -9.08
CA LEU A 252 -16.63 -13.67 -7.84
C LEU A 252 -17.46 -12.53 -7.23
N ALA A 253 -17.93 -11.61 -8.07
CA ALA A 253 -18.82 -10.53 -7.66
C ALA A 253 -20.12 -11.06 -7.03
N LYS A 254 -20.71 -12.12 -7.63
CA LYS A 254 -21.88 -12.81 -7.08
C LYS A 254 -21.60 -13.46 -5.73
N ARG A 255 -20.49 -14.20 -5.59
CA ARG A 255 -20.08 -14.86 -4.33
C ARG A 255 -19.95 -13.87 -3.16
N HIS A 256 -19.42 -12.67 -3.44
CA HIS A 256 -19.24 -11.64 -2.43
C HIS A 256 -20.44 -10.67 -2.32
N GLY A 257 -21.51 -10.84 -3.10
CA GLY A 257 -22.68 -9.96 -3.11
C GLY A 257 -22.37 -8.52 -3.53
N ARG A 258 -21.33 -8.30 -4.35
CA ARG A 258 -20.81 -6.98 -4.73
C ARG A 258 -20.94 -6.75 -6.23
N SER A 259 -20.82 -5.49 -6.65
CA SER A 259 -20.72 -5.16 -8.08
C SER A 259 -19.31 -5.40 -8.60
N ARG A 260 -19.19 -5.71 -9.90
CA ARG A 260 -17.91 -5.82 -10.62
C ARG A 260 -17.00 -4.61 -10.39
N SER A 261 -17.55 -3.39 -10.45
CA SER A 261 -16.80 -2.15 -10.19
C SER A 261 -16.29 -2.05 -8.75
N SER A 262 -17.05 -2.55 -7.77
CA SER A 262 -16.60 -2.60 -6.38
C SER A 262 -15.43 -3.57 -6.21
N MET A 263 -15.43 -4.69 -6.93
CA MET A 263 -14.34 -5.68 -6.90
C MET A 263 -13.04 -5.07 -7.43
N TYR A 264 -13.06 -4.43 -8.61
CA TYR A 264 -11.88 -3.73 -9.14
C TYR A 264 -11.39 -2.61 -8.23
N ARG A 265 -12.30 -1.86 -7.60
CA ARG A 265 -11.91 -0.82 -6.63
C ARG A 265 -11.16 -1.40 -5.44
N ILE A 266 -11.65 -2.50 -4.87
CA ILE A 266 -11.00 -3.19 -3.75
C ILE A 266 -9.64 -3.75 -4.19
N ALA A 267 -9.56 -4.40 -5.35
CA ALA A 267 -8.29 -4.91 -5.87
C ALA A 267 -7.26 -3.80 -6.11
N ASN A 268 -7.68 -2.67 -6.68
CA ASN A 268 -6.81 -1.53 -6.92
C ASN A 268 -6.34 -0.88 -5.60
N GLU A 269 -7.23 -0.74 -4.62
CA GLU A 269 -6.92 -0.28 -3.26
C GLU A 269 -5.84 -1.16 -2.62
N MET A 270 -6.04 -2.48 -2.62
CA MET A 270 -5.09 -3.44 -2.05
C MET A 270 -3.75 -3.41 -2.78
N ARG A 271 -3.77 -3.28 -4.10
CA ARG A 271 -2.56 -3.19 -4.91
C ARG A 271 -1.75 -1.95 -4.58
N LEU A 272 -2.39 -0.79 -4.41
CA LEU A 272 -1.68 0.42 -3.98
C LEU A 272 -1.12 0.27 -2.56
N GLN A 273 -1.85 -0.35 -1.64
CA GLN A 273 -1.35 -0.60 -0.28
C GLN A 273 -0.08 -1.45 -0.29
N GLU A 274 -0.03 -2.51 -1.10
CA GLU A 274 1.16 -3.33 -1.26
C GLU A 274 2.33 -2.54 -1.85
N LEU A 275 2.05 -1.68 -2.84
CA LEU A 275 3.04 -0.79 -3.44
C LEU A 275 3.61 0.21 -2.41
N LEU A 276 2.76 0.76 -1.54
CA LEU A 276 3.17 1.70 -0.48
C LEU A 276 4.00 1.02 0.62
N ARG A 277 3.79 -0.28 0.86
CA ARG A 277 4.58 -1.07 1.83
C ARG A 277 6.00 -1.35 1.34
N THR A 278 6.24 -1.28 0.03
CA THR A 278 7.56 -1.52 -0.54
C THR A 278 8.34 -0.20 -0.58
N PRO A 279 9.39 -0.01 0.25
CA PRO A 279 10.18 1.21 0.22
C PRO A 279 10.88 1.36 -1.14
N ILE A 280 10.94 2.60 -1.63
CA ILE A 280 11.63 2.94 -2.88
C ILE A 280 12.84 3.79 -2.52
N ASP A 281 14.01 3.15 -2.55
CA ASP A 281 15.28 3.83 -2.30
C ASP A 281 15.83 4.44 -3.59
N TYR A 282 16.25 5.71 -3.49
CA TYR A 282 16.88 6.47 -4.57
C TYR A 282 17.92 7.45 -4.01
N ILE A 283 18.89 7.81 -4.85
CA ILE A 283 19.85 8.87 -4.55
C ILE A 283 19.26 10.20 -5.01
N TYR A 284 18.91 11.06 -4.06
CA TYR A 284 18.33 12.37 -4.35
C TYR A 284 19.37 13.34 -4.92
N ASN A 285 18.93 14.18 -5.86
CA ASN A 285 19.68 15.30 -6.39
C ASN A 285 18.76 16.53 -6.46
N PRO A 286 19.21 17.73 -6.07
CA PRO A 286 18.41 18.96 -6.13
C PRO A 286 17.78 19.25 -7.50
N GLU A 287 18.40 18.81 -8.60
CA GLU A 287 17.85 18.96 -9.96
C GLU A 287 16.49 18.27 -10.15
N PHE A 288 16.13 17.31 -9.28
CA PHE A 288 14.89 16.55 -9.39
C PHE A 288 13.63 17.36 -9.05
N ASP A 289 13.78 18.47 -8.33
CA ASP A 289 12.66 19.35 -7.99
C ASP A 289 12.40 20.41 -9.07
N ASP A 290 13.33 20.62 -10.01
CA ASP A 290 13.21 21.59 -11.09
C ASP A 290 12.47 20.98 -12.31
N PRO A 291 11.25 21.46 -12.64
CA PRO A 291 10.50 20.98 -13.80
C PRO A 291 11.22 21.22 -15.13
N ALA A 292 12.10 22.23 -15.23
CA ALA A 292 12.83 22.52 -16.47
C ALA A 292 13.87 21.45 -16.79
N LYS A 293 14.41 20.79 -15.76
CA LYS A 293 15.42 19.72 -15.91
C LYS A 293 14.82 18.35 -16.19
N GLU A 294 13.52 18.16 -15.98
CA GLU A 294 12.84 16.88 -16.24
C GLU A 294 13.04 16.39 -17.68
N ALA A 295 12.86 17.27 -18.66
CA ALA A 295 13.01 16.92 -20.08
C ALA A 295 14.44 16.49 -20.42
N GLU A 296 15.44 17.14 -19.81
CA GLU A 296 16.86 16.82 -19.99
C GLU A 296 17.21 15.46 -19.35
N ILE A 297 16.70 15.18 -18.15
CA ILE A 297 16.97 13.94 -17.43
C ILE A 297 16.31 12.73 -18.12
N LEU A 298 15.09 12.91 -18.64
CA LEU A 298 14.34 11.85 -19.31
C LEU A 298 14.75 11.63 -20.76
N ALA A 299 15.59 12.50 -21.33
CA ALA A 299 16.11 12.40 -22.68
C ALA A 299 16.76 11.04 -22.98
N GLU A 300 16.94 10.78 -24.28
CA GLU A 300 17.69 9.61 -24.74
C GLU A 300 19.14 9.65 -24.26
N MET A 301 19.75 8.48 -24.14
CA MET A 301 21.13 8.38 -23.69
C MET A 301 22.07 9.04 -24.70
N PRO A 302 23.06 9.83 -24.24
CA PRO A 302 24.08 10.40 -25.12
C PRO A 302 24.79 9.30 -25.94
N GLY A 303 24.84 9.46 -27.26
CA GLY A 303 25.46 8.49 -28.16
C GLY A 303 24.73 7.15 -28.27
N LEU A 304 23.40 7.11 -28.08
CA LEU A 304 22.59 5.89 -28.17
C LEU A 304 22.79 5.15 -29.51
N ALA A 305 22.78 5.86 -30.64
CA ALA A 305 22.99 5.25 -31.96
C ALA A 305 24.37 4.57 -32.09
N GLU A 306 25.43 5.20 -31.57
CA GLU A 306 26.77 4.62 -31.55
C GLU A 306 26.83 3.41 -30.60
N PHE A 307 26.16 3.48 -29.45
CA PHE A 307 26.03 2.37 -28.52
C PHE A 307 25.33 1.16 -29.15
N GLU A 308 24.22 1.37 -29.85
CA GLU A 308 23.48 0.31 -30.54
C GLU A 308 24.28 -0.29 -31.70
N ALA A 309 24.98 0.53 -32.48
CA ALA A 309 25.89 0.05 -33.52
C ALA A 309 27.01 -0.84 -32.93
N LYS A 310 27.63 -0.41 -31.82
CA LYS A 310 28.63 -1.21 -31.09
C LYS A 310 28.06 -2.51 -30.53
N ARG A 311 26.78 -2.53 -30.16
CA ARG A 311 26.08 -3.72 -29.69
C ARG A 311 25.85 -4.72 -30.83
N ALA A 312 25.39 -4.24 -31.98
CA ALA A 312 25.11 -5.08 -33.15
C ALA A 312 26.38 -5.69 -33.78
N ALA A 313 27.50 -4.95 -33.77
CA ALA A 313 28.76 -5.38 -34.36
C ALA A 313 29.61 -6.31 -33.47
N ARG A 314 29.17 -6.61 -32.25
CA ARG A 314 30.00 -7.32 -31.26
C ARG A 314 29.91 -8.83 -31.39
N THR A 315 31.09 -9.45 -31.34
CA THR A 315 31.27 -10.89 -31.20
C THR A 315 31.97 -11.23 -29.88
N PRO A 316 31.54 -12.30 -29.18
CA PRO A 316 32.21 -12.74 -27.96
C PRO A 316 33.64 -13.24 -28.27
N PRO A 317 34.62 -13.04 -27.37
CA PRO A 317 35.97 -13.59 -27.51
C PRO A 317 35.96 -15.12 -27.59
N LYS A 318 36.88 -15.71 -28.37
CA LYS A 318 36.98 -17.17 -28.56
C LYS A 318 37.28 -17.95 -27.27
N ASP A 319 37.90 -17.30 -26.28
CA ASP A 319 38.32 -17.92 -25.02
C ASP A 319 37.20 -18.00 -23.96
N VAL A 320 36.02 -17.45 -24.25
CA VAL A 320 34.87 -17.44 -23.34
C VAL A 320 33.95 -18.61 -23.70
N PRO A 321 33.53 -19.43 -22.72
CA PRO A 321 32.59 -20.52 -22.99
C PRO A 321 31.32 -20.01 -23.69
N ALA A 322 30.77 -20.82 -24.62
CA ALA A 322 29.62 -20.42 -25.44
C ALA A 322 28.39 -19.99 -24.61
N TYR A 323 28.18 -20.62 -23.45
CA TYR A 323 27.09 -20.26 -22.53
C TYR A 323 27.28 -18.90 -21.85
N MET A 324 28.50 -18.33 -21.86
CA MET A 324 28.83 -17.01 -21.31
C MET A 324 28.95 -15.92 -22.38
N ALA A 325 28.68 -16.24 -23.65
CA ALA A 325 28.70 -15.27 -24.75
C ALA A 325 27.78 -14.07 -24.48
N HIS A 326 26.64 -14.29 -23.80
CA HIS A 326 25.66 -13.25 -23.49
C HIS A 326 26.26 -12.10 -22.64
N LEU A 327 27.30 -12.37 -21.85
CA LEU A 327 27.98 -11.35 -21.03
C LEU A 327 28.65 -10.27 -21.90
N TYR A 328 28.97 -10.61 -23.15
CA TYR A 328 29.71 -9.76 -24.08
C TYR A 328 28.82 -9.00 -25.06
N GLU A 329 27.53 -9.35 -25.14
CA GLU A 329 26.52 -8.69 -25.99
C GLU A 329 26.45 -7.19 -25.72
N TRP A 330 26.56 -6.77 -24.45
CA TRP A 330 26.36 -5.38 -24.06
C TRP A 330 27.67 -4.57 -24.10
N PRO A 331 27.71 -3.43 -24.84
CA PRO A 331 28.84 -2.52 -24.83
C PRO A 331 29.13 -1.92 -23.44
N LEU A 332 30.37 -1.48 -23.23
CA LEU A 332 30.72 -0.76 -22.01
C LEU A 332 30.21 0.68 -22.11
N LEU A 333 29.69 1.21 -21.01
CA LEU A 333 29.19 2.58 -20.95
C LEU A 333 30.34 3.57 -20.79
N THR A 334 30.23 4.73 -21.44
CA THR A 334 31.13 5.86 -21.20
C THR A 334 30.80 6.53 -19.84
N ARG A 335 31.66 7.44 -19.37
CA ARG A 335 31.40 8.17 -18.10
C ARG A 335 30.11 8.99 -18.16
N GLU A 336 29.88 9.66 -19.29
CA GLU A 336 28.69 10.48 -19.52
C GLU A 336 27.43 9.62 -19.61
N GLN A 337 27.51 8.48 -20.31
CA GLN A 337 26.40 7.52 -20.40
C GLN A 337 26.04 6.93 -19.05
N GLU A 338 27.03 6.51 -18.25
CA GLU A 338 26.81 6.03 -16.88
C GLU A 338 26.09 7.09 -16.04
N GLN A 339 26.61 8.32 -16.02
CA GLN A 339 26.02 9.42 -15.25
C GLN A 339 24.58 9.70 -15.70
N HIS A 340 24.31 9.72 -17.01
CA HIS A 340 22.96 9.93 -17.54
C HIS A 340 21.99 8.83 -17.11
N VAL A 341 22.38 7.55 -17.25
CA VAL A 341 21.49 6.42 -16.91
C VAL A 341 21.24 6.35 -15.40
N PHE A 342 22.24 6.59 -14.55
CA PHE A 342 22.04 6.67 -13.10
C PHE A 342 21.17 7.86 -12.70
N ARG A 343 21.38 9.04 -13.31
CA ARG A 343 20.53 10.23 -13.10
C ARG A 343 19.08 9.94 -13.48
N LYS A 344 18.84 9.39 -14.66
CA LYS A 344 17.52 9.00 -15.17
C LYS A 344 16.83 7.96 -14.27
N MET A 345 17.53 6.92 -13.87
CA MET A 345 16.99 5.87 -12.99
C MET A 345 16.55 6.44 -11.63
N ASN A 346 17.40 7.27 -10.99
CA ASN A 346 17.09 7.86 -9.69
C ASN A 346 15.97 8.89 -9.77
N PHE A 347 15.92 9.70 -10.83
CA PHE A 347 14.82 10.63 -11.08
C PHE A 347 13.47 9.90 -11.27
N LEU A 348 13.45 8.81 -12.04
CA LEU A 348 12.24 8.00 -12.20
C LEU A 348 11.77 7.38 -10.88
N LYS A 349 12.70 6.91 -10.04
CA LYS A 349 12.40 6.43 -8.69
C LYS A 349 11.85 7.54 -7.78
N TYR A 350 12.45 8.73 -7.81
CA TYR A 350 11.95 9.91 -7.09
C TYR A 350 10.53 10.28 -7.54
N LYS A 351 10.29 10.34 -8.86
CA LYS A 351 8.97 10.62 -9.43
C LYS A 351 7.94 9.58 -9.02
N LEU A 352 8.30 8.29 -9.05
CA LEU A 352 7.44 7.22 -8.58
C LEU A 352 7.13 7.35 -7.09
N HIS A 353 8.11 7.67 -6.26
CA HIS A 353 7.94 7.87 -4.82
C HIS A 353 6.99 9.04 -4.51
N LYS A 354 7.22 10.21 -5.12
CA LYS A 354 6.37 11.40 -4.99
C LYS A 354 4.95 11.13 -5.49
N PHE A 355 4.82 10.40 -6.59
CA PHE A 355 3.51 10.01 -7.13
C PHE A 355 2.76 9.10 -6.17
N LEU A 356 3.41 8.07 -5.61
CA LEU A 356 2.79 7.19 -4.62
C LEU A 356 2.34 7.93 -3.36
N GLN A 357 3.13 8.90 -2.87
CA GLN A 357 2.75 9.72 -1.71
C GLN A 357 1.53 10.62 -1.96
N SER A 358 1.30 11.03 -3.22
CA SER A 358 0.15 11.86 -3.59
C SER A 358 -1.17 11.08 -3.68
N LEU A 359 -1.13 9.75 -3.69
CA LEU A 359 -2.30 8.91 -3.92
C LEU A 359 -2.95 8.41 -2.62
N GLU A 360 -4.27 8.56 -2.53
CA GLU A 360 -5.08 7.95 -1.48
C GLU A 360 -5.54 6.53 -1.89
N PRO A 361 -5.29 5.47 -1.09
CA PRO A 361 -5.71 4.10 -1.42
C PRO A 361 -7.20 3.92 -1.71
N SER A 362 -8.06 4.70 -1.05
CA SER A 362 -9.51 4.61 -1.21
C SER A 362 -10.04 5.21 -2.53
N LYS A 363 -9.25 6.06 -3.19
CA LYS A 363 -9.64 6.82 -4.40
C LYS A 363 -8.80 6.48 -5.64
N VAL A 364 -7.92 5.49 -5.56
CA VAL A 364 -7.02 5.13 -6.67
C VAL A 364 -7.78 4.67 -7.91
N ARG A 365 -7.39 5.18 -9.08
CA ARG A 365 -7.97 4.80 -10.37
C ARG A 365 -7.06 3.81 -11.11
N ALA A 366 -7.64 3.12 -12.08
CA ALA A 366 -6.88 2.19 -12.92
C ALA A 366 -5.76 2.89 -13.72
N CYS A 367 -6.01 4.12 -14.19
CA CYS A 367 -4.99 4.91 -14.90
C CYS A 367 -3.79 5.28 -14.00
N ASP A 368 -4.03 5.52 -12.71
CA ASP A 368 -2.95 5.83 -11.76
C ASP A 368 -2.05 4.59 -11.56
N LEU A 369 -2.65 3.39 -11.47
CA LEU A 369 -1.90 2.13 -11.39
C LEU A 369 -1.12 1.82 -12.68
N GLN A 370 -1.71 2.06 -13.85
CA GLN A 370 -1.02 1.91 -15.12
C GLN A 370 0.21 2.84 -15.18
N ARG A 371 0.07 4.08 -14.72
CA ARG A 371 1.18 5.03 -14.66
C ARG A 371 2.31 4.56 -13.74
N ILE A 372 1.98 3.94 -12.61
CA ILE A 372 2.96 3.31 -11.71
C ILE A 372 3.71 2.17 -12.42
N GLU A 373 2.98 1.30 -13.13
CA GLU A 373 3.59 0.20 -13.89
C GLU A 373 4.53 0.69 -14.99
N GLU A 374 4.15 1.76 -15.71
CA GLU A 374 5.00 2.40 -16.71
C GLU A 374 6.29 2.93 -16.09
N LEU A 375 6.21 3.69 -14.99
CA LEU A 375 7.39 4.19 -14.29
C LEU A 375 8.29 3.04 -13.81
N LYS A 376 7.71 1.98 -13.22
CA LYS A 376 8.46 0.78 -12.82
C LYS A 376 9.14 0.10 -13.99
N ARG A 377 8.48 0.03 -15.16
CA ARG A 377 9.05 -0.55 -16.38
C ARG A 377 10.25 0.25 -16.86
N GLU A 378 10.18 1.57 -16.87
CA GLU A 378 11.29 2.43 -17.27
C GLU A 378 12.47 2.39 -16.27
N ILE A 379 12.19 2.33 -14.96
CA ILE A 379 13.21 2.11 -13.92
C ILE A 379 13.91 0.78 -14.17
N LYS A 380 13.14 -0.29 -14.41
CA LYS A 380 13.67 -1.62 -14.70
C LYS A 380 14.56 -1.62 -15.94
N LYS A 381 14.16 -0.95 -17.04
CA LYS A 381 14.99 -0.82 -18.24
C LYS A 381 16.35 -0.17 -17.93
N CYS A 382 16.36 0.94 -17.19
CA CYS A 382 17.61 1.62 -16.82
C CYS A 382 18.50 0.73 -15.94
N ARG A 383 17.89 0.06 -14.95
CA ARG A 383 18.59 -0.85 -14.04
C ARG A 383 19.20 -2.03 -14.78
N ASP A 384 18.41 -2.68 -15.64
CA ASP A 384 18.84 -3.86 -16.39
C ASP A 384 19.96 -3.48 -17.40
N LEU A 385 19.89 -2.29 -18.01
CA LEU A 385 20.98 -1.73 -18.83
C LEU A 385 22.28 -1.60 -18.02
N LEU A 386 22.22 -0.98 -16.83
CA LEU A 386 23.38 -0.81 -15.96
C LEU A 386 23.98 -2.15 -15.51
N ILE A 387 23.14 -3.12 -15.17
CA ILE A 387 23.59 -4.46 -14.76
C ILE A 387 24.28 -5.14 -15.95
N ASN A 388 23.62 -5.23 -17.10
CA ASN A 388 24.12 -5.98 -18.25
C ASN A 388 25.44 -5.42 -18.79
N CYS A 389 25.60 -4.08 -18.84
CA CYS A 389 26.86 -3.46 -19.28
C CYS A 389 28.04 -3.74 -18.32
N ASN A 390 27.76 -4.10 -17.06
CA ASN A 390 28.76 -4.33 -16.02
C ASN A 390 28.95 -5.81 -15.64
N GLN A 391 28.24 -6.76 -16.26
CA GLN A 391 28.41 -8.20 -15.99
C GLN A 391 29.83 -8.70 -16.30
N ARG A 392 30.51 -8.11 -17.30
CA ARG A 392 31.90 -8.46 -17.65
C ARG A 392 32.89 -8.15 -16.52
N LEU A 393 32.60 -7.12 -15.71
CA LEU A 393 33.39 -6.81 -14.52
C LEU A 393 33.28 -7.94 -13.50
N VAL A 394 32.07 -8.45 -13.25
CA VAL A 394 31.83 -9.56 -12.31
C VAL A 394 32.59 -10.80 -12.77
N TYR A 395 32.49 -11.16 -14.05
CA TYR A 395 33.23 -12.31 -14.60
C TYR A 395 34.75 -12.16 -14.42
N ALA A 396 35.31 -10.98 -14.69
CA ALA A 396 36.73 -10.72 -14.50
C ALA A 396 37.16 -10.87 -13.02
N GLN A 397 36.35 -10.38 -12.08
CA GLN A 397 36.61 -10.52 -10.64
C GLN A 397 36.46 -11.98 -10.16
N ALA A 398 35.45 -12.71 -10.65
CA ALA A 398 35.22 -14.11 -10.32
C ALA A 398 36.35 -15.01 -10.85
N LYS A 399 36.77 -14.80 -12.10
CA LYS A 399 37.87 -15.57 -12.73
C LYS A 399 39.19 -15.45 -11.95
N GLN A 400 39.48 -14.29 -11.36
CA GLN A 400 40.67 -14.09 -10.51
C GLN A 400 40.62 -14.82 -9.17
N ARG A 401 39.43 -15.24 -8.71
CA ARG A 401 39.19 -15.84 -7.39
C ARG A 401 38.80 -17.31 -7.46
N LEU A 402 38.79 -17.89 -8.65
CA LEU A 402 38.42 -19.28 -8.88
C LEU A 402 39.43 -20.22 -8.22
N THR A 403 38.96 -21.04 -7.29
CA THR A 403 39.75 -22.12 -6.68
C THR A 403 39.47 -23.45 -7.40
N PRO A 404 40.42 -24.39 -7.52
CA PRO A 404 40.14 -25.72 -8.08
C PRO A 404 38.96 -26.40 -7.37
N GLY A 405 37.96 -26.84 -8.14
CA GLY A 405 36.75 -27.50 -7.63
C GLY A 405 35.54 -26.58 -7.37
N GLU A 406 35.68 -25.26 -7.57
CA GLU A 406 34.55 -24.32 -7.55
C GLU A 406 33.96 -24.10 -8.94
N SER A 407 32.64 -23.95 -9.01
CA SER A 407 31.97 -23.55 -10.25
C SER A 407 32.11 -22.05 -10.44
N ILE A 408 32.61 -21.64 -11.60
CA ILE A 408 32.67 -20.22 -11.98
C ILE A 408 31.27 -19.60 -12.05
N ASP A 409 30.23 -20.40 -12.36
CA ASP A 409 28.85 -19.94 -12.46
C ASP A 409 28.26 -19.51 -11.12
N ASP A 410 28.61 -20.23 -10.04
CA ASP A 410 28.18 -19.90 -8.69
C ASP A 410 28.78 -18.56 -8.25
N LEU A 411 30.09 -18.38 -8.49
CA LEU A 411 30.80 -17.14 -8.20
C LEU A 411 30.26 -15.96 -9.02
N VAL A 412 30.00 -16.17 -10.32
CA VAL A 412 29.42 -15.12 -11.17
C VAL A 412 28.00 -14.77 -10.71
N SER A 413 27.19 -15.76 -10.34
CA SER A 413 25.82 -15.54 -9.84
C SER A 413 25.81 -14.77 -8.52
N ASP A 414 26.66 -15.13 -7.57
CA ASP A 414 26.81 -14.42 -6.30
C ASP A 414 27.37 -13.00 -6.50
N GLY A 415 28.34 -12.84 -7.41
CA GLY A 415 28.88 -11.54 -7.80
C GLY A 415 27.83 -10.64 -8.45
N ASN A 416 26.95 -11.21 -9.28
CA ASN A 416 25.85 -10.49 -9.92
C ASN A 416 24.83 -9.99 -8.89
N LEU A 417 24.55 -10.75 -7.81
CA LEU A 417 23.70 -10.28 -6.72
C LEU A 417 24.27 -9.03 -6.06
N SER A 418 25.58 -8.98 -5.87
CA SER A 418 26.26 -7.81 -5.32
C SER A 418 26.34 -6.64 -6.28
N LEU A 419 26.52 -6.90 -7.58
CA LEU A 419 26.42 -5.89 -8.62
C LEU A 419 25.04 -5.23 -8.63
N MET A 420 23.96 -6.02 -8.57
CA MET A 420 22.59 -5.49 -8.51
C MET A 420 22.39 -4.55 -7.32
N ARG A 421 22.85 -4.95 -6.14
CA ARG A 421 22.82 -4.11 -4.92
C ARG A 421 23.69 -2.85 -5.07
N ALA A 422 24.84 -2.95 -5.74
CA ALA A 422 25.71 -1.81 -5.98
C ALA A 422 25.06 -0.79 -6.93
N VAL A 423 24.36 -1.24 -7.97
CA VAL A 423 23.59 -0.37 -8.88
C VAL A 423 22.51 0.41 -8.12
N GLU A 424 21.86 -0.22 -7.13
CA GLU A 424 20.81 0.46 -6.35
C GLU A 424 21.34 1.54 -5.40
N LYS A 425 22.58 1.39 -4.91
CA LYS A 425 23.18 2.27 -3.89
C LYS A 425 24.23 3.25 -4.41
N PHE A 426 24.60 3.14 -5.68
CA PHE A 426 25.66 3.98 -6.24
C PHE A 426 25.23 5.43 -6.36
N ASP A 427 26.06 6.32 -5.80
CA ASP A 427 25.88 7.76 -5.83
C ASP A 427 26.65 8.37 -7.00
N TYR A 428 25.92 8.72 -8.06
CA TYR A 428 26.47 9.30 -9.29
C TYR A 428 26.91 10.76 -9.13
N SER A 429 26.47 11.46 -8.07
CA SER A 429 26.83 12.88 -7.84
C SER A 429 28.29 13.06 -7.43
N ARG A 430 28.91 12.01 -6.87
CA ARG A 430 30.30 12.03 -6.39
C ARG A 430 31.36 12.02 -7.50
N GLY A 431 30.94 11.89 -8.76
CA GLY A 431 31.85 11.94 -9.93
C GLY A 431 32.79 10.74 -10.11
N ASN A 432 32.75 9.75 -9.21
CA ASN A 432 33.54 8.53 -9.33
C ASN A 432 32.99 7.60 -10.41
N LYS A 433 33.86 6.75 -10.99
CA LYS A 433 33.43 5.69 -11.92
C LYS A 433 32.66 4.59 -11.16
N PHE A 434 31.58 4.10 -11.75
CA PHE A 434 30.78 3.02 -11.14
C PHE A 434 31.60 1.75 -10.91
N SER A 435 32.51 1.41 -11.84
CA SER A 435 33.40 0.26 -11.74
C SER A 435 34.19 0.22 -10.42
N THR A 436 34.68 1.37 -9.94
CA THR A 436 35.44 1.47 -8.68
C THR A 436 34.59 1.05 -7.49
N TYR A 437 33.35 1.52 -7.41
CA TYR A 437 32.42 1.17 -6.34
C TYR A 437 31.94 -0.28 -6.46
N ALA A 438 31.60 -0.71 -7.68
CA ALA A 438 31.12 -2.06 -7.96
C ALA A 438 32.17 -3.12 -7.61
N THR A 439 33.44 -2.89 -7.95
CA THR A 439 34.54 -3.80 -7.59
C THR A 439 34.62 -4.00 -6.08
N TRP A 440 34.56 -2.94 -5.28
CA TRP A 440 34.60 -3.07 -3.83
C TRP A 440 33.39 -3.84 -3.28
N ALA A 441 32.19 -3.58 -3.81
CA ALA A 441 30.97 -4.29 -3.40
C ALA A 441 31.03 -5.80 -3.73
N ILE A 442 31.51 -6.15 -4.93
CA ILE A 442 31.69 -7.54 -5.38
C ILE A 442 32.75 -8.23 -4.52
N MET A 443 33.92 -7.61 -4.35
CA MET A 443 35.01 -8.18 -3.55
C MET A 443 34.61 -8.39 -2.09
N LYS A 444 33.87 -7.45 -1.49
CA LYS A 444 33.39 -7.58 -0.12
C LYS A 444 32.40 -8.74 0.04
N ASN A 445 31.60 -9.03 -0.99
CA ASN A 445 30.69 -10.17 -0.97
C ASN A 445 31.45 -11.48 -1.09
N PHE A 446 32.37 -11.59 -2.06
CA PHE A 446 33.23 -12.77 -2.22
C PHE A 446 34.06 -13.08 -0.98
N ALA A 447 34.57 -12.06 -0.29
CA ALA A 447 35.28 -12.24 0.98
C ALA A 447 34.40 -12.85 2.09
N ARG A 448 33.07 -12.82 1.95
CA ARG A 448 32.10 -13.43 2.89
C ARG A 448 31.61 -14.79 2.38
N SER A 449 31.17 -14.86 1.12
CA SER A 449 30.54 -16.05 0.56
C SER A 449 31.50 -17.21 0.34
N ILE A 450 32.74 -16.94 -0.11
CA ILE A 450 33.71 -18.01 -0.41
C ILE A 450 34.09 -18.80 0.87
N PRO A 451 34.43 -18.17 2.01
CA PRO A 451 34.69 -18.92 3.26
C PRO A 451 33.48 -19.72 3.77
N ASP A 452 32.29 -19.13 3.72
CA ASP A 452 31.04 -19.75 4.18
C ASP A 452 30.70 -20.98 3.34
N GLU A 453 30.79 -20.86 2.01
CA GLU A 453 30.59 -21.95 1.05
C GLU A 453 31.62 -23.07 1.28
N LYS A 454 32.90 -22.72 1.48
CA LYS A 454 33.95 -23.70 1.77
C LYS A 454 33.69 -24.45 3.08
N THR A 455 33.29 -23.75 4.13
CA THR A 455 32.95 -24.37 5.42
C THR A 455 31.71 -25.26 5.29
N ARG A 456 30.70 -24.81 4.54
CA ARG A 456 29.51 -25.63 4.24
C ARG A 456 29.90 -26.89 3.48
N ARG A 457 30.68 -26.79 2.41
CA ARG A 457 31.15 -27.95 1.64
C ARG A 457 31.96 -28.91 2.50
N GLN A 458 32.89 -28.42 3.33
CA GLN A 458 33.66 -29.24 4.24
C GLN A 458 32.78 -30.00 5.26
N ARG A 459 31.69 -29.39 5.72
CA ARG A 459 30.73 -30.05 6.64
C ARG A 459 29.92 -31.16 5.97
N PHE A 460 29.66 -31.05 4.67
CA PHE A 460 28.78 -31.98 3.94
C PHE A 460 29.53 -32.84 2.92
N MET A 461 30.86 -32.83 2.93
CA MET A 461 31.68 -33.70 2.09
C MET A 461 31.61 -35.12 2.65
N THR A 462 30.82 -35.97 2.00
CA THR A 462 30.70 -37.41 2.30
C THR A 462 31.86 -38.26 1.75
N GLY A 463 32.85 -37.63 1.10
CA GLY A 463 33.97 -38.30 0.44
C GLY A 463 35.08 -38.83 1.35
N HIS A 464 34.83 -39.03 2.64
CA HIS A 464 35.74 -39.80 3.50
C HIS A 464 35.28 -41.26 3.67
N ASP A 465 34.22 -41.71 2.98
CA ASP A 465 33.72 -43.08 3.12
C ASP A 465 34.79 -44.15 2.79
N GLU A 466 35.60 -43.97 1.74
CA GLU A 466 36.68 -44.93 1.41
C GLU A 466 37.84 -44.93 2.41
N LEU A 467 38.12 -43.79 3.05
CA LEU A 467 39.14 -43.68 4.11
C LEU A 467 38.62 -44.21 5.46
N PHE A 468 37.31 -44.14 5.69
CA PHE A 468 36.66 -44.73 6.86
C PHE A 468 36.61 -46.26 6.78
N GLU A 469 36.37 -46.84 5.59
CA GLU A 469 36.39 -48.30 5.41
C GLU A 469 37.79 -48.91 5.55
N THR A 470 38.85 -48.14 5.24
CA THR A 470 40.25 -48.60 5.34
C THR A 470 40.88 -48.36 6.72
N GLN A 471 40.23 -47.57 7.59
CA GLN A 471 40.67 -47.40 8.96
C GLN A 471 40.18 -48.57 9.81
N ALA A 472 41.10 -49.40 10.29
CA ALA A 472 40.76 -50.46 11.25
C ALA A 472 40.09 -49.84 12.49
N ASP A 473 38.94 -50.39 12.90
CA ASP A 473 38.30 -50.00 14.15
C ASP A 473 39.23 -50.34 15.32
N THR A 474 39.77 -49.32 15.97
CA THR A 474 40.69 -49.49 17.11
C THR A 474 39.94 -49.71 18.43
N ARG A 475 38.60 -49.76 18.40
CA ARG A 475 37.83 -50.23 19.56
C ARG A 475 38.11 -51.72 19.70
N GLY A 476 38.99 -52.06 20.64
CA GLY A 476 39.25 -53.46 21.01
C GLY A 476 37.94 -54.15 21.41
N ASP A 477 37.94 -55.48 21.33
CA ASP A 477 36.75 -56.29 21.65
C ASP A 477 36.26 -55.93 23.07
N GLU A 478 35.10 -55.29 23.16
CA GLU A 478 34.52 -54.85 24.44
C GLU A 478 34.36 -56.05 25.38
N GLN A 479 34.15 -57.25 24.84
CA GLN A 479 34.05 -58.48 25.64
C GLN A 479 35.39 -58.88 26.27
N GLU A 480 36.50 -58.71 25.55
CA GLU A 480 37.84 -59.00 26.05
C GLU A 480 38.27 -57.95 27.10
N ALA A 481 37.93 -56.68 26.88
CA ALA A 481 38.15 -55.61 27.85
C ALA A 481 37.36 -55.82 29.15
N ILE A 482 36.10 -56.25 29.07
CA ILE A 482 35.27 -56.58 30.24
C ILE A 482 35.84 -57.80 30.97
N ALA A 483 36.18 -58.88 30.24
CA ALA A 483 36.71 -60.10 30.85
C ALA A 483 38.05 -59.87 31.56
N THR A 484 38.94 -59.05 30.98
CA THR A 484 40.21 -58.68 31.61
C THR A 484 40.01 -57.80 32.85
N ALA A 485 39.07 -56.84 32.81
CA ALA A 485 38.71 -56.01 33.95
C ALA A 485 38.09 -56.82 35.09
N ASP A 486 37.17 -57.74 34.80
CA ASP A 486 36.56 -58.64 35.79
C ASP A 486 37.61 -59.55 36.44
N ALA A 487 38.49 -60.15 35.63
CA ALA A 487 39.59 -60.96 36.13
C ALA A 487 40.58 -60.16 36.99
N ALA A 488 40.82 -58.88 36.69
CA ALA A 488 41.64 -58.00 37.51
C ALA A 488 40.94 -57.65 38.84
N ARG A 489 39.63 -57.39 38.80
CA ARG A 489 38.82 -57.09 39.99
C ARG A 489 38.78 -58.26 40.96
N ASP A 490 38.59 -59.48 40.48
CA ASP A 490 38.62 -60.69 41.30
C ASP A 490 39.99 -60.89 41.97
N ARG A 491 41.08 -60.61 41.25
CA ARG A 491 42.44 -60.68 41.80
C ARG A 491 42.66 -59.65 42.92
N ILE A 492 42.21 -58.40 42.72
CA ILE A 492 42.28 -57.35 43.74
C ILE A 492 41.48 -57.76 44.99
N ASN A 493 40.28 -58.32 44.82
CA ASN A 493 39.44 -58.76 45.93
C ASN A 493 40.10 -59.86 46.76
N ARG A 494 40.76 -60.85 46.14
CA ARG A 494 41.53 -61.88 46.88
C ARG A 494 42.70 -61.29 47.69
N LEU A 495 43.42 -60.32 47.13
CA LEU A 495 44.50 -59.65 47.86
C LEU A 495 43.96 -58.85 49.05
N LEU A 496 42.82 -58.19 48.88
CA LEU A 496 42.15 -57.44 49.95
C LEU A 496 41.67 -58.35 51.10
N GLU A 497 41.32 -59.61 50.84
CA GLU A 497 40.89 -60.58 51.85
C GLU A 497 41.97 -60.88 52.91
N HIS A 498 43.25 -60.73 52.57
CA HIS A 498 44.37 -60.94 53.49
C HIS A 498 44.58 -59.79 54.49
N LEU A 499 43.91 -58.66 54.28
CA LEU A 499 43.92 -57.54 55.21
C LEU A 499 42.86 -57.69 56.29
N ASP A 500 43.12 -57.12 57.46
CA ASP A 500 42.10 -57.02 58.50
C ASP A 500 40.89 -56.19 58.01
N PRO A 501 39.67 -56.46 58.51
CA PRO A 501 38.45 -55.86 57.98
C PRO A 501 38.47 -54.32 57.97
N ARG A 502 39.12 -53.70 58.96
CA ARG A 502 39.18 -52.23 59.07
C ARG A 502 40.16 -51.63 58.08
N THR A 503 41.33 -52.23 57.90
CA THR A 503 42.31 -51.79 56.89
C THR A 503 41.79 -52.01 55.47
N ARG A 504 41.10 -53.13 55.22
CA ARG A 504 40.45 -53.42 53.93
C ARG A 504 39.46 -52.33 53.53
N GLU A 505 38.58 -51.95 54.46
CA GLU A 505 37.55 -50.96 54.20
C GLU A 505 38.12 -49.56 53.96
N VAL A 506 39.17 -49.19 54.71
CA VAL A 506 39.91 -47.93 54.47
C VAL A 506 40.53 -47.88 53.07
N ILE A 507 41.07 -49.01 52.57
CA ILE A 507 41.64 -49.07 51.22
C ILE A 507 40.54 -49.04 50.16
N ARG A 508 39.43 -49.77 50.35
CA ARG A 508 38.29 -49.76 49.43
C ARG A 508 37.71 -48.35 49.25
N MET A 509 37.40 -47.67 50.35
CA MET A 509 36.88 -46.29 50.32
C MET A 509 37.89 -45.30 49.73
N ARG A 510 39.19 -45.51 49.95
CA ARG A 510 40.21 -44.61 49.41
C ARG A 510 40.42 -44.79 47.91
N ALA A 511 40.40 -46.03 47.42
CA ALA A 511 40.65 -46.36 46.03
C ALA A 511 39.35 -46.43 45.18
N GLY A 512 38.19 -46.16 45.79
CA GLY A 512 36.90 -46.20 45.09
C GLY A 512 36.53 -47.59 44.56
N LEU A 513 36.92 -48.65 45.26
CA LEU A 513 36.66 -50.04 44.85
C LEU A 513 35.26 -50.48 45.30
N ASP A 514 34.69 -51.49 44.62
CA ASP A 514 33.40 -52.10 44.97
C ASP A 514 32.20 -51.14 45.04
N GLY A 515 32.20 -50.11 44.18
CA GLY A 515 31.09 -49.15 44.07
C GLY A 515 31.14 -48.00 45.08
N HIS A 516 32.22 -47.89 45.86
CA HIS A 516 32.50 -46.70 46.65
C HIS A 516 33.05 -45.58 45.76
N GLU A 517 32.68 -44.33 46.05
CA GLU A 517 33.39 -43.17 45.51
C GLU A 517 34.76 -43.02 46.19
N GLU A 518 35.76 -42.49 45.48
CA GLU A 518 37.07 -42.20 46.07
C GLU A 518 36.95 -41.15 47.18
N MET A 519 37.23 -41.55 48.43
CA MET A 519 37.15 -40.67 49.59
C MET A 519 38.55 -40.19 50.03
N THR A 520 38.62 -38.93 50.46
CA THR A 520 39.84 -38.38 51.06
C THR A 520 40.11 -38.99 52.45
N LEU A 521 41.38 -38.98 52.87
CA LEU A 521 41.79 -39.43 54.21
C LEU A 521 41.01 -38.77 55.36
N GLU A 522 40.56 -37.55 55.15
CA GLU A 522 39.82 -36.76 56.13
C GLU A 522 38.37 -37.20 56.23
N GLN A 523 37.72 -37.45 55.10
CA GLN A 523 36.36 -38.01 55.05
C GLN A 523 36.31 -39.44 55.59
N ILE A 524 37.31 -40.27 55.26
CA ILE A 524 37.44 -41.61 55.83
C ILE A 524 37.68 -41.52 57.35
N GLY A 525 38.45 -40.52 57.80
CA GLY A 525 38.69 -40.27 59.22
C GLY A 525 37.41 -39.94 59.98
N GLN A 526 36.57 -39.07 59.40
CA GLN A 526 35.24 -38.75 59.93
C GLN A 526 34.33 -39.99 59.98
N HIS A 527 34.33 -40.83 58.93
CA HIS A 527 33.53 -42.05 58.87
C HIS A 527 33.91 -43.07 59.95
N PHE A 528 35.21 -43.26 60.21
CA PHE A 528 35.72 -44.22 61.20
C PHE A 528 35.94 -43.61 62.61
N GLY A 529 35.59 -42.33 62.81
CA GLY A 529 35.80 -41.61 64.07
C GLY A 529 37.27 -41.50 64.49
N ILE A 530 38.20 -41.44 63.53
CA ILE A 530 39.64 -41.39 63.77
C ILE A 530 40.30 -40.20 63.06
N THR A 531 41.46 -39.78 63.55
CA THR A 531 42.19 -38.67 62.94
C THR A 531 42.68 -39.02 61.53
N LYS A 532 42.77 -38.01 60.66
CA LYS A 532 43.33 -38.11 59.30
C LYS A 532 44.68 -38.81 59.26
N GLU A 533 45.57 -38.50 60.21
CA GLU A 533 46.89 -39.13 60.30
C GLU A 533 46.79 -40.61 60.68
N ARG A 534 45.80 -41.01 61.49
CA ARG A 534 45.57 -42.42 61.81
C ARG A 534 45.09 -43.20 60.58
N VAL A 535 44.19 -42.64 59.77
CA VAL A 535 43.78 -43.24 58.49
C VAL A 535 44.98 -43.35 57.55
N ARG A 536 45.84 -42.33 57.50
CA ARG A 536 47.08 -42.37 56.69
C ARG A 536 47.99 -43.53 57.09
N GLN A 537 48.21 -43.72 58.39
CA GLN A 537 49.00 -44.84 58.91
C GLN A 537 48.40 -46.21 58.55
N ILE A 538 47.07 -46.36 58.71
CA ILE A 538 46.36 -47.59 58.33
C ILE A 538 46.53 -47.87 56.84
N ASN A 539 46.33 -46.86 55.99
CA ASN A 539 46.49 -46.99 54.55
C ASN A 539 47.92 -47.36 54.14
N VAL A 540 48.95 -46.69 54.70
CA VAL A 540 50.35 -47.00 54.40
C VAL A 540 50.70 -48.44 54.82
N ARG A 541 50.26 -48.86 56.01
CA ARG A 541 50.48 -50.24 56.49
C ARG A 541 49.76 -51.26 55.61
N GLY A 542 48.51 -50.99 55.26
CA GLY A 542 47.70 -51.85 54.40
C GLY A 542 48.30 -51.99 52.99
N MET A 543 48.72 -50.89 52.37
CA MET A 543 49.41 -50.91 51.07
C MET A 543 50.74 -51.69 51.13
N ARG A 544 51.48 -51.61 52.24
CA ARG A 544 52.71 -52.41 52.41
C ARG A 544 52.39 -53.90 52.46
N LEU A 545 51.38 -54.31 53.23
CA LEU A 545 50.94 -55.70 53.31
C LEU A 545 50.43 -56.20 51.95
N LEU A 546 49.64 -55.41 51.22
CA LEU A 546 49.19 -55.77 49.87
C LEU A 546 50.37 -56.01 48.91
N ARG A 547 51.43 -55.19 48.98
CA ARG A 547 52.65 -55.40 48.18
C ARG A 547 53.37 -56.69 48.56
N GLU A 548 53.46 -57.00 49.85
CA GLU A 548 54.08 -58.24 50.35
C GLU A 548 53.29 -59.48 49.89
N TRP A 549 51.95 -59.42 49.90
CA TRP A 549 51.08 -60.51 49.43
C TRP A 549 51.09 -60.65 47.91
N ALA A 550 51.04 -59.54 47.15
CA ALA A 550 51.14 -59.55 45.70
C ALA A 550 52.45 -60.19 45.22
N ALA A 551 53.56 -59.91 45.91
CA ALA A 551 54.87 -60.52 45.62
C ALA A 551 54.90 -62.03 45.91
N LYS A 552 54.15 -62.51 46.91
CA LYS A 552 54.06 -63.95 47.25
C LYS A 552 53.19 -64.73 46.27
N GLU A 553 52.06 -64.15 45.85
CA GLU A 553 51.12 -64.79 44.92
C GLU A 553 51.56 -64.71 43.46
N LYS A 554 52.71 -64.08 43.16
CA LYS A 554 53.20 -63.81 41.78
C LYS A 554 52.10 -63.21 40.90
N VAL A 555 51.35 -62.27 41.46
CA VAL A 555 50.39 -61.51 40.68
C VAL A 555 51.19 -60.61 39.75
N ASP A 556 51.17 -60.87 38.45
CA ASP A 556 51.63 -59.91 37.46
C ASP A 556 50.74 -58.67 37.59
N LEU A 557 51.31 -57.64 38.18
CA LEU A 557 50.73 -56.31 38.20
C LEU A 557 51.01 -55.71 36.82
N PRO A 558 49.97 -55.24 36.11
CA PRO A 558 50.14 -54.64 34.78
C PRO A 558 51.04 -53.41 34.80
#